data_AF-A0A1V5KJP6-F1
#
_entry.id   AF-A0A1V5KJP6-F1
#
_cell.length_a   1.000
_cell.length_b   1.000
_cell.length_c   1.000
_cell.angle_alpha   90.00
_cell.angle_beta   90.00
_cell.angle_gamma   90.00
#
_symmetry.space_group_name_H-M   'P 1'
#
loop_
_entity.id
_entity.type
_entity.pdbx_description
1 polymer ?
#
loop_
_entity_poly.entity_id
_entity_poly.type
_entity_poly.pdbx_seq_one_letter_code
_entity_poly.pdbx_strand_id
1 'polypeptide(L)'
;MSSNVRSRIIGSIVLLIGLSLLVRNFHFGQMLLLTGALLFLTAALFFGRSYLQSETDWWMILPGGLSFTLAVTWLLSFAGILPDGLANVIFLAGAALSFWAIRMEKSHHPYSGAALYPALLLTAGALLAFLSYHHVLRSEWIVPSLLFLTGLLLVFRNWSKRDR
;
A
#
# COMPACT_ATOMS: atom_id res chain seq x y z
N MET A 1 -11.90 8.29 -49.90
CA MET A 1 -12.58 7.61 -48.78
C MET A 1 -14.02 8.08 -48.73
N SER A 2 -15.00 7.17 -48.83
CA SER A 2 -16.42 7.53 -48.86
C SER A 2 -16.89 8.08 -47.50
N SER A 3 -17.76 9.09 -47.51
CA SER A 3 -18.29 9.76 -46.32
C SER A 3 -18.87 8.80 -45.27
N ASN A 4 -19.38 7.65 -45.72
CA ASN A 4 -19.89 6.56 -44.88
C ASN A 4 -18.85 5.89 -43.99
N VAL A 5 -17.58 5.81 -44.40
CA VAL A 5 -16.53 5.21 -43.58
C VAL A 5 -16.14 6.16 -42.45
N ARG A 6 -16.11 7.47 -42.74
CA ARG A 6 -15.75 8.51 -41.76
C ARG A 6 -16.81 8.64 -40.66
N SER A 7 -18.09 8.61 -41.02
CA SER A 7 -19.19 8.65 -40.04
C SER A 7 -19.24 7.41 -39.15
N ARG A 8 -18.96 6.21 -39.69
CA ARG A 8 -18.84 4.98 -38.91
C ARG A 8 -17.71 5.02 -37.90
N ILE A 9 -16.52 5.50 -38.30
CA ILE A 9 -15.36 5.63 -37.41
C ILE A 9 -15.65 6.62 -36.28
N ILE A 10 -16.23 7.78 -36.60
CA ILE A 10 -16.61 8.79 -35.59
C ILE A 10 -17.66 8.22 -34.63
N GLY A 11 -18.66 7.51 -35.15
CA GLY A 11 -19.67 6.82 -34.33
C GLY A 11 -19.06 5.80 -33.36
N SER A 12 -18.13 4.95 -33.83
CA SER A 12 -17.45 3.98 -32.98
C SER A 12 -16.61 4.62 -31.88
N ILE A 13 -15.92 5.73 -32.17
CA ILE A 13 -15.12 6.46 -31.17
C ILE A 13 -16.03 7.06 -30.09
N VAL A 14 -17.14 7.68 -30.47
CA VAL A 14 -18.11 8.24 -29.52
C VAL A 14 -18.74 7.14 -28.66
N LEU A 15 -19.04 5.98 -29.25
CA LEU A 15 -19.60 4.83 -28.52
C LEU A 15 -18.58 4.26 -27.51
N LEU A 16 -17.30 4.16 -27.87
CA LEU A 16 -16.24 3.70 -26.97
C LEU A 16 -15.98 4.68 -25.82
N ILE A 17 -16.02 5.99 -26.09
CA ILE A 17 -15.92 7.03 -25.06
C ILE A 17 -17.14 6.97 -24.14
N GLY A 18 -18.35 6.87 -24.70
CA GLY A 18 -19.59 6.75 -23.94
C GLY A 18 -19.63 5.49 -23.07
N LEU A 19 -19.19 4.35 -23.60
CA LEU A 19 -19.10 3.09 -22.85
C LEU A 19 -18.05 3.18 -21.75
N SER A 20 -16.88 3.79 -22.01
CA SER A 20 -15.86 4.01 -20.99
C SER A 20 -16.36 4.91 -19.86
N LEU A 21 -17.11 5.96 -20.19
CA LEU A 21 -17.73 6.84 -19.20
C LEU A 21 -18.84 6.13 -18.42
N LEU A 22 -19.63 5.27 -19.08
CA LEU A 22 -20.68 4.48 -18.44
C LEU A 22 -20.10 3.44 -17.47
N VAL A 23 -19.02 2.75 -17.87
CA VAL A 23 -18.29 1.81 -17.00
C VAL A 23 -17.63 2.54 -15.83
N ARG A 24 -17.04 3.72 -16.07
CA ARG A 24 -16.48 4.57 -15.01
C ARG A 24 -17.55 5.06 -14.03
N ASN A 25 -18.77 5.27 -14.50
CA ASN A 25 -19.90 5.74 -13.69
C ASN A 25 -20.71 4.60 -13.06
N PHE A 26 -20.41 3.34 -13.39
CA PHE A 26 -21.05 2.19 -12.77
C PHE A 26 -20.44 1.94 -11.39
N HIS A 27 -21.28 1.97 -10.35
CA HIS A 27 -20.93 1.76 -8.94
C HIS A 27 -20.32 0.37 -8.59
N PHE A 28 -19.95 -0.44 -9.59
CA PHE A 28 -19.22 -1.70 -9.38
C PHE A 28 -17.93 -1.48 -8.60
N GLY A 29 -17.23 -0.35 -8.81
CA GLY A 29 -16.05 0.00 -8.03
C GLY A 29 -16.36 0.23 -6.54
N GLN A 30 -17.44 0.94 -6.22
CA GLN A 30 -17.78 1.24 -4.82
C GLN A 30 -18.26 0.02 -4.05
N MET A 31 -19.09 -0.83 -4.66
CA MET A 31 -19.50 -2.10 -4.04
C MET A 31 -18.30 -3.02 -3.79
N LEU A 32 -17.33 -3.06 -4.71
CA LEU A 32 -16.08 -3.81 -4.56
C LEU A 32 -15.20 -3.25 -3.44
N LEU A 33 -15.10 -1.93 -3.31
CA LEU A 33 -14.35 -1.29 -2.23
C LEU A 33 -14.94 -1.64 -0.85
N LEU A 34 -16.27 -1.58 -0.71
CA LEU A 34 -16.93 -1.90 0.55
C LEU A 34 -16.81 -3.38 0.91
N THR A 35 -17.09 -4.28 -0.04
CA THR A 35 -16.96 -5.72 0.18
C THR A 35 -15.52 -6.13 0.47
N GLY A 36 -14.56 -5.58 -0.26
CA GLY A 36 -13.15 -5.81 0.01
C GLY A 36 -12.69 -5.24 1.36
N ALA A 37 -13.13 -4.03 1.74
CA ALA A 37 -12.83 -3.46 3.04
C ALA A 37 -13.34 -4.35 4.17
N LEU A 38 -14.57 -4.86 4.07
CA LEU A 38 -15.13 -5.78 5.06
C LEU A 38 -14.38 -7.11 5.12
N LEU A 39 -14.00 -7.70 3.98
CA LEU A 39 -13.21 -8.94 3.93
C LEU A 39 -11.82 -8.77 4.55
N PHE A 40 -11.13 -7.67 4.26
CA PHE A 40 -9.83 -7.39 4.86
C PHE A 40 -9.94 -7.06 6.35
N LEU A 41 -11.04 -6.42 6.78
CA LEU A 41 -11.29 -6.15 8.19
C LEU A 41 -11.52 -7.46 8.97
N THR A 42 -12.31 -8.39 8.43
CA THR A 42 -12.53 -9.69 9.07
C THR A 42 -11.24 -10.51 9.10
N ALA A 43 -10.43 -10.48 8.03
CA ALA A 43 -9.10 -11.09 8.02
C ALA A 43 -8.18 -10.47 9.08
N ALA A 44 -8.15 -9.14 9.21
CA ALA A 44 -7.35 -8.44 10.21
C ALA A 44 -7.75 -8.85 11.64
N LEU A 45 -9.05 -8.95 11.91
CA LEU A 45 -9.56 -9.41 13.20
C LEU A 45 -9.20 -10.88 13.47
N PHE A 46 -9.27 -11.73 12.44
CA PHE A 46 -8.90 -13.14 12.56
C PHE A 46 -7.41 -13.30 12.94
N PHE A 47 -6.51 -12.64 12.20
CA PHE A 47 -5.08 -12.68 12.49
C PHE A 47 -4.73 -12.02 13.82
N GLY A 48 -5.34 -10.86 14.13
CA GLY A 48 -5.13 -10.17 15.41
C GLY A 48 -5.59 -11.00 16.60
N ARG A 49 -6.74 -11.66 16.50
CA ARG A 49 -7.23 -12.58 17.54
C ARG A 49 -6.29 -13.78 17.72
N SER A 50 -5.84 -14.38 16.62
CA SER A 50 -4.95 -15.54 16.67
C SER A 50 -3.60 -15.17 17.29
N TYR A 51 -3.07 -13.98 17.01
CA TYR A 51 -1.88 -13.44 17.65
C TYR A 51 -2.07 -13.25 19.17
N LEU A 52 -3.22 -12.72 19.62
CA LEU A 52 -3.52 -12.57 21.05
C LEU A 52 -3.70 -13.91 21.79
N GLN A 53 -4.01 -14.99 21.08
CA GLN A 53 -4.24 -16.31 21.67
C GLN A 53 -2.96 -17.15 21.79
N SER A 54 -1.94 -16.85 20.97
CA SER A 54 -0.74 -17.65 20.83
C SER A 54 0.46 -16.72 20.64
N GLU A 55 1.22 -16.48 21.71
CA GLU A 55 2.46 -15.68 21.65
C GLU A 55 3.50 -16.29 20.68
N THR A 56 3.39 -17.59 20.40
CA THR A 56 4.22 -18.30 19.41
C THR A 56 3.94 -17.88 17.97
N ASP A 57 2.78 -17.27 17.68
CA ASP A 57 2.35 -16.85 16.34
C ASP A 57 2.59 -15.36 16.06
N TRP A 58 3.70 -14.81 16.56
CA TRP A 58 4.14 -13.42 16.34
C TRP A 58 4.10 -12.97 14.87
N TRP A 59 4.29 -13.91 13.93
CA TRP A 59 4.29 -13.64 12.50
C TRP A 59 2.94 -13.15 11.98
N MET A 60 1.85 -13.40 12.72
CA MET A 60 0.48 -12.98 12.38
C MET A 60 0.26 -11.47 12.49
N ILE A 61 1.15 -10.73 13.16
CA ILE A 61 1.13 -9.26 13.19
C ILE A 61 1.26 -8.69 11.77
N LEU A 62 2.06 -9.31 10.89
CA LEU A 62 2.24 -8.86 9.51
C LEU A 62 0.97 -8.97 8.66
N PRO A 63 0.39 -10.18 8.44
CA PRO A 63 -0.82 -10.31 7.65
C PRO A 63 -2.00 -9.58 8.31
N GLY A 64 -2.07 -9.53 9.64
CA GLY A 64 -3.09 -8.77 10.36
C GLY A 64 -2.99 -7.27 10.14
N GLY A 65 -1.80 -6.68 10.33
CA GLY A 65 -1.57 -5.25 10.15
C GLY A 65 -1.69 -4.79 8.70
N LEU A 66 -1.22 -5.59 7.73
CA LEU A 66 -1.41 -5.31 6.31
C LEU A 66 -2.90 -5.36 5.91
N SER A 67 -3.62 -6.39 6.37
CA SER A 67 -5.06 -6.52 6.11
C SER A 67 -5.83 -5.36 6.74
N PHE A 68 -5.47 -4.96 7.96
CA PHE A 68 -6.09 -3.80 8.63
C PHE A 68 -5.86 -2.52 7.82
N THR A 69 -4.63 -2.29 7.37
CA THR A 69 -4.28 -1.10 6.58
C THR A 69 -5.05 -1.06 5.26
N LEU A 70 -5.17 -2.20 4.57
CA LEU A 70 -5.96 -2.32 3.34
C LEU A 70 -7.44 -2.05 3.61
N ALA A 71 -8.00 -2.63 4.67
CA ALA A 71 -9.39 -2.41 5.06
C ALA A 71 -9.68 -0.92 5.29
N VAL A 72 -8.85 -0.24 6.09
CA VAL A 72 -9.00 1.19 6.37
C VAL A 72 -8.84 2.02 5.09
N THR A 73 -7.85 1.71 4.26
CA THR A 73 -7.62 2.45 3.01
C THR A 73 -8.84 2.35 2.09
N TRP A 74 -9.38 1.15 1.91
CA TRP A 74 -10.54 0.92 1.04
C TRP A 74 -11.82 1.54 1.62
N LEU A 75 -11.97 1.52 2.95
CA LEU A 75 -13.09 2.17 3.65
C LEU A 75 -13.05 3.70 3.46
N LEU A 76 -11.87 4.31 3.60
CA LEU A 76 -11.69 5.76 3.42
C LEU A 76 -11.89 6.17 1.95
N SER A 77 -11.44 5.34 1.00
CA SER A 77 -11.71 5.53 -0.42
C SER A 77 -13.21 5.40 -0.74
N PHE A 78 -13.90 4.41 -0.16
CA PHE A 78 -15.35 4.25 -0.30
C PHE A 78 -16.11 5.45 0.25
N ALA A 79 -15.69 5.99 1.39
CA ALA A 79 -16.27 7.18 2.00
C ALA A 79 -16.00 8.49 1.21
N GLY A 80 -15.15 8.45 0.18
CA GLY A 80 -14.77 9.63 -0.60
C GLY A 80 -13.91 10.63 0.19
N ILE A 81 -13.38 10.22 1.35
CA ILE A 81 -12.54 11.05 2.21
C ILE A 81 -11.10 11.07 1.70
N LEU A 82 -10.66 9.97 1.07
CA LEU A 82 -9.27 9.77 0.68
C LEU A 82 -8.96 10.40 -0.69
N PRO A 83 -8.06 11.39 -0.77
CA PRO A 83 -7.63 11.96 -2.04
C PRO A 83 -6.85 10.94 -2.90
N ASP A 84 -6.98 11.07 -4.22
CA ASP A 84 -6.27 10.25 -5.20
C ASP A 84 -4.74 10.35 -4.97
N GLY A 85 -4.11 9.23 -4.66
CA GLY A 85 -2.65 9.13 -4.41
C GLY A 85 -2.23 8.96 -2.95
N LEU A 86 -3.07 9.35 -1.98
CA LEU A 86 -2.77 9.13 -0.55
C LEU A 86 -2.93 7.66 -0.13
N ALA A 87 -3.65 6.85 -0.89
CA ALA A 87 -3.80 5.42 -0.65
C ALA A 87 -2.44 4.69 -0.54
N ASN A 88 -1.48 5.04 -1.41
CA ASN A 88 -0.14 4.44 -1.36
C ASN A 88 0.61 4.84 -0.10
N VAL A 89 0.47 6.11 0.33
CA VAL A 89 1.09 6.62 1.55
C VAL A 89 0.56 5.89 2.78
N ILE A 90 -0.76 5.77 2.89
CA ILE A 90 -1.42 5.06 4.01
C ILE A 90 -1.01 3.59 4.01
N PHE A 91 -0.99 2.94 2.84
CA PHE A 91 -0.56 1.55 2.72
C PHE A 91 0.88 1.34 3.18
N LEU A 92 1.83 2.14 2.67
CA LEU A 92 3.24 2.09 3.05
C LEU A 92 3.44 2.39 4.55
N ALA A 93 2.73 3.39 5.08
CA ALA A 93 2.78 3.77 6.48
C ALA A 93 2.24 2.66 7.39
N GLY A 94 1.10 2.05 7.06
CA GLY A 94 0.53 0.94 7.82
C GLY A 94 1.38 -0.33 7.75
N ALA A 95 2.01 -0.61 6.60
CA ALA A 95 3.01 -1.67 6.50
C ALA A 95 4.23 -1.38 7.39
N ALA A 96 4.75 -0.15 7.39
CA ALA A 96 5.85 0.25 8.27
C ALA A 96 5.48 0.09 9.76
N LEU A 97 4.28 0.52 10.15
CA LEU A 97 3.74 0.36 11.50
C LEU A 97 3.68 -1.12 11.93
N SER A 98 3.30 -2.02 11.03
CA SER A 98 3.26 -3.46 11.32
C SER A 98 4.66 -4.02 11.65
N PHE A 99 5.70 -3.59 10.92
CA PHE A 99 7.08 -3.96 11.24
C PHE A 99 7.60 -3.27 12.52
N TRP A 100 7.18 -2.03 12.79
CA TRP A 100 7.46 -1.36 14.05
C TRP A 100 6.82 -2.07 15.25
N ALA A 101 5.60 -2.57 15.10
CA ALA A 101 4.94 -3.36 16.14
C ALA A 101 5.75 -4.62 16.48
N ILE A 102 6.20 -5.38 15.47
CA ILE A 102 7.10 -6.54 15.66
C ILE A 102 8.41 -6.13 16.35
N ARG A 103 8.94 -4.94 16.02
CA ARG A 103 10.17 -4.43 16.64
C ARG A 103 9.98 -4.11 18.12
N MET A 104 8.79 -3.63 18.50
CA MET A 104 8.38 -3.32 19.88
C MET A 104 8.01 -4.56 20.69
N GLU A 105 7.62 -5.65 20.03
CA GLU A 105 7.39 -7.01 20.56
C GLU A 105 8.69 -7.70 21.04
N LYS A 106 9.61 -6.90 21.56
CA LYS A 106 11.04 -7.12 21.81
C LYS A 106 11.31 -8.16 22.90
N SER A 107 10.25 -8.74 23.49
CA SER A 107 10.33 -9.49 24.73
C SER A 107 10.66 -10.99 24.57
N HIS A 108 10.46 -11.63 23.40
CA HIS A 108 10.57 -13.10 23.35
C HIS A 108 11.33 -13.75 22.17
N HIS A 109 11.71 -13.06 21.07
CA HIS A 109 12.20 -13.78 19.88
C HIS A 109 13.43 -13.20 19.12
N PRO A 110 14.30 -14.07 18.57
CA PRO A 110 15.60 -13.71 17.98
C PRO A 110 15.55 -12.90 16.68
N TYR A 111 14.37 -12.75 16.05
CA TYR A 111 14.22 -12.05 14.76
C TYR A 111 13.79 -10.58 14.88
N SER A 112 13.53 -10.06 16.08
CA SER A 112 13.10 -8.67 16.30
C SER A 112 14.10 -7.61 15.82
N GLY A 113 15.39 -7.95 15.78
CA GLY A 113 16.45 -7.08 15.24
C GLY A 113 16.38 -6.91 13.71
N ALA A 114 15.92 -7.92 12.98
CA ALA A 114 15.84 -7.89 11.52
C ALA A 114 14.64 -7.09 10.99
N ALA A 115 13.59 -6.91 11.81
CA ALA A 115 12.39 -6.13 11.46
C ALA A 115 12.63 -4.62 11.37
N LEU A 116 13.73 -4.10 11.94
CA LEU A 116 14.06 -2.67 11.90
C LEU A 116 14.30 -2.17 10.46
N TYR A 117 15.01 -2.95 9.65
CA TYR A 117 15.38 -2.57 8.30
C TYR A 117 14.17 -2.37 7.37
N PRO A 118 13.23 -3.34 7.25
CA PRO A 118 12.02 -3.12 6.47
C PRO A 118 11.14 -2.02 7.07
N ALA A 119 11.07 -1.88 8.40
CA ALA A 119 10.33 -0.78 9.03
C ALA A 119 10.87 0.59 8.58
N LEU A 120 12.20 0.80 8.62
CA LEU A 120 12.83 2.04 8.19
C LEU A 120 12.65 2.29 6.70
N LEU A 121 12.85 1.26 5.87
CA LEU A 121 12.71 1.37 4.42
C LEU A 121 11.27 1.73 4.02
N LEU A 122 10.27 1.10 4.64
CA LEU A 122 8.86 1.39 4.40
C LEU A 122 8.47 2.77 4.95
N THR A 123 9.00 3.18 6.11
CA THR A 123 8.78 4.53 6.65
C THR A 123 9.32 5.59 5.70
N ALA A 124 10.54 5.39 5.18
CA ALA A 124 11.13 6.29 4.20
C ALA A 124 10.35 6.27 2.87
N GLY A 125 9.88 5.09 2.43
CA GLY A 125 9.01 4.96 1.27
C GLY A 125 7.69 5.71 1.44
N ALA A 126 7.05 5.62 2.61
CA ALA A 126 5.83 6.36 2.95
C ALA A 126 6.08 7.87 2.94
N LEU A 127 7.20 8.32 3.51
CA LEU A 127 7.59 9.73 3.51
C LEU A 127 7.83 10.25 2.09
N LEU A 128 8.54 9.49 1.24
CA LEU A 128 8.76 9.84 -0.16
C LEU A 128 7.46 9.89 -0.94
N ALA A 129 6.56 8.93 -0.73
CA ALA A 129 5.24 8.93 -1.35
C ALA A 129 4.41 10.16 -0.91
N PHE A 130 4.49 10.55 0.36
CA PHE A 130 3.84 11.74 0.89
C PHE A 130 4.41 13.04 0.30
N LEU A 131 5.73 13.14 0.18
CA LEU A 131 6.39 14.29 -0.44
C LEU A 131 6.09 14.39 -1.95
N SER A 132 5.96 13.24 -2.63
CA SER A 132 5.52 13.22 -4.03
C SER A 132 4.08 13.65 -4.18
N TYR A 133 3.20 13.28 -3.25
CA TYR A 133 1.79 13.71 -3.26
C TYR A 133 1.66 15.23 -3.15
N HIS A 134 2.49 15.87 -2.32
CA HIS A 134 2.53 17.34 -2.22
C HIS A 134 3.25 18.05 -3.38
N HIS A 135 3.61 17.34 -4.47
CA HIS A 135 4.39 17.85 -5.61
C HIS A 135 5.75 18.47 -5.25
N VAL A 136 6.22 18.29 -4.01
CA VAL A 136 7.54 18.76 -3.56
C VAL A 136 8.65 17.97 -4.25
N LEU A 137 8.38 16.70 -4.55
CA LEU A 137 9.25 15.82 -5.33
C LEU A 137 8.56 15.43 -6.64
N ARG A 138 9.24 15.68 -7.78
CA ARG A 138 8.82 15.14 -9.07
C ARG A 138 8.86 13.61 -9.03
N SER A 139 7.86 12.95 -9.62
CA SER A 139 7.70 11.49 -9.57
C SER A 139 8.94 10.71 -10.04
N GLU A 140 9.72 11.31 -10.92
CA GLU A 140 11.00 10.81 -11.45
C GLU A 140 12.03 10.51 -10.36
N TRP A 141 11.94 11.16 -9.19
CA TRP A 141 12.91 11.05 -8.10
C TRP A 141 12.55 9.98 -7.06
N ILE A 142 11.35 9.39 -7.13
CA ILE A 142 10.90 8.37 -6.17
C ILE A 142 11.75 7.10 -6.27
N VAL A 143 11.88 6.55 -7.48
CA VAL A 143 12.63 5.31 -7.73
C VAL A 143 14.12 5.46 -7.42
N PRO A 144 14.82 6.54 -7.87
CA PRO A 144 16.20 6.80 -7.48
C PRO A 144 16.41 6.92 -5.97
N SER A 145 15.51 7.62 -5.27
CA SER A 145 15.62 7.81 -3.81
C SER A 145 15.44 6.48 -3.06
N LEU A 146 14.50 5.64 -3.49
CA LEU A 146 14.31 4.29 -2.96
C LEU A 146 15.53 3.41 -3.19
N LEU A 147 16.08 3.41 -4.41
CA LEU A 147 17.30 2.66 -4.74
C LEU A 147 18.49 3.14 -3.90
N PHE A 148 18.63 4.46 -3.73
CA PHE A 148 19.69 5.05 -2.91
C PHE A 148 19.56 4.65 -1.44
N LEU A 149 18.36 4.76 -0.86
CA LEU A 149 18.09 4.32 0.52
C LEU A 149 18.33 2.83 0.71
N THR A 150 17.88 2.01 -0.25
CA THR A 150 18.11 0.55 -0.23
C THR A 150 19.60 0.23 -0.28
N GLY A 151 20.35 0.92 -1.14
CA GLY A 151 21.80 0.81 -1.24
C GLY A 151 22.50 1.21 0.06
N LEU A 152 22.11 2.34 0.65
CA LEU A 152 22.64 2.82 1.92
C LEU A 152 22.42 1.79 3.04
N LEU A 153 21.20 1.24 3.13
CA LEU A 153 20.85 0.20 4.11
C LEU A 153 21.67 -1.08 3.93
N LEU A 154 21.95 -1.50 2.69
CA LEU A 154 22.80 -2.66 2.42
C LEU A 154 24.25 -2.43 2.82
N VAL A 155 24.78 -1.22 2.61
CA VAL A 155 26.14 -0.86 3.05
C VAL A 155 26.24 -0.88 4.57
N PHE A 156 25.27 -0.27 5.28
CA PHE A 156 25.22 -0.32 6.74
C PHE A 156 25.09 -1.75 7.28
N ARG A 157 24.29 -2.61 6.62
CA ARG A 157 24.19 -4.04 6.98
C ARG A 157 25.53 -4.74 6.90
N ASN A 158 26.31 -4.46 5.86
CA ASN A 158 27.61 -5.09 5.65
C ASN A 158 28.64 -4.60 6.68
N TRP A 159 28.56 -3.32 7.05
CA TRP A 159 29.44 -2.73 8.05
C TRP A 159 29.15 -3.26 9.45
N SER A 160 27.88 -3.36 9.84
CA SER A 160 27.48 -3.89 11.16
C SER A 160 27.81 -5.38 11.36
N LYS A 161 27.99 -6.16 10.29
CA LYS A 161 28.44 -7.56 10.39
C LYS A 161 29.96 -7.70 10.56
N ARG A 162 30.73 -6.65 10.33
CA ARG A 162 32.20 -6.67 10.39
C ARG A 162 32.76 -6.44 11.80
N ASP A 163 31.93 -5.89 12.70
CA ASP A 163 32.27 -5.60 14.09
C ASP A 163 31.82 -6.71 15.09
N ARG A 164 31.45 -7.89 14.59
CA ARG A 164 31.29 -9.14 15.38
C ARG A 164 32.21 -10.21 14.84
#